data_AF-A0A1A8T6K8-F1
#
_entry.id   AF-A0A1A8T6K8-F1
#
_cell.length_a   1.000
_cell.length_b   1.000
_cell.length_c   1.000
_cell.angle_alpha   90.00
_cell.angle_beta   90.00
_cell.angle_gamma   90.00
#
_symmetry.space_group_name_H-M   'P 1'
#
loop_
_entity.id
_entity.type
_entity.pdbx_description
1 polymer ?
#
loop_
_entity_poly.entity_id
_entity_poly.type
_entity_poly.pdbx_seq_one_letter_code
_entity_poly.pdbx_strand_id
1 'polypeptide(L)'
;MSNTVFCKKYQKEMEALDRAPLPGARGQDILSTISKQAWQEWQVLQTMMINEKQLNLMKPDARKYIMEQMDKFFNNEPVDKVAGYVSPDDIKEL
;
A
#
# COMPACT_ATOMS: atom_id res chain seq x y z
N MET A 1 18.12 2.73 14.65
CA MET A 1 18.85 2.60 13.38
C MET A 1 17.80 2.51 12.30
N SER A 2 17.83 3.40 11.33
CA SER A 2 16.84 3.47 10.25
C SER A 2 17.16 2.36 9.26
N ASN A 3 16.43 1.23 9.33
CA ASN A 3 16.54 0.21 8.30
C ASN A 3 16.04 0.81 6.99
N THR A 4 16.84 0.73 5.94
CA THR A 4 16.43 1.12 4.59
C THR A 4 16.01 -0.12 3.80
N VAL A 5 15.11 0.07 2.85
CA VAL A 5 14.63 -0.98 1.95
C VAL A 5 14.59 -0.44 0.53
N PHE A 6 14.90 -1.30 -0.44
CA PHE A 6 14.72 -0.97 -1.83
C PHE A 6 13.24 -1.06 -2.18
N CYS A 7 12.57 0.10 -2.29
CA CYS A 7 11.14 0.13 -2.53
C CYS A 7 10.82 -0.23 -3.98
N LYS A 8 10.07 -1.31 -4.21
CA LYS A 8 9.62 -1.74 -5.55
C LYS A 8 8.78 -0.66 -6.26
N LYS A 9 7.94 0.05 -5.51
CA LYS A 9 7.06 1.11 -6.04
C LYS A 9 7.86 2.31 -6.57
N TYR A 10 8.79 2.84 -5.77
CA TYR A 10 9.57 4.03 -6.15
C TYR A 10 10.93 3.73 -6.79
N GLN A 11 11.31 2.44 -6.86
CA GLN A 11 12.61 1.96 -7.35
C GLN A 11 13.82 2.69 -6.74
N LYS A 12 13.74 3.02 -5.45
CA LYS A 12 14.80 3.72 -4.70
C LYS A 12 14.87 3.22 -3.26
N GLU A 13 16.01 3.42 -2.63
CA GLU A 13 16.17 3.13 -1.20
C GLU A 13 15.41 4.15 -0.36
N MET A 14 14.56 3.65 0.54
CA MET A 14 13.73 4.47 1.42
C MET A 14 13.66 3.82 2.80
N GLU A 15 13.04 4.51 3.77
CA GLU A 15 12.81 3.97 5.10
C GLU A 15 11.99 2.67 5.02
N ALA A 16 12.52 1.60 5.60
CA ALA A 16 11.85 0.31 5.72
C ALA A 16 10.75 0.35 6.78
N LEU A 17 9.83 -0.61 6.73
CA LEU A 17 8.89 -0.78 7.83
C LEU A 17 9.61 -1.29 9.08
N ASP A 18 9.17 -0.81 10.25
CA ASP A 18 9.69 -1.26 11.53
C ASP A 18 9.31 -2.73 11.85
N ARG A 19 8.18 -3.20 11.27
CA ARG A 19 7.67 -4.57 11.44
C ARG A 19 6.80 -4.98 10.26
N ALA A 20 6.72 -6.29 10.03
CA ALA A 20 5.82 -6.86 9.02
C ALA A 20 4.36 -6.50 9.34
N PRO A 21 3.61 -5.90 8.40
CA PRO A 21 2.24 -5.45 8.66
C PRO A 21 1.22 -6.58 8.56
N LEU A 22 1.57 -7.66 7.85
CA LEU A 22 0.74 -8.85 7.68
C LEU A 22 1.46 -10.07 8.27
N PRO A 23 0.72 -11.06 8.77
CA PRO A 23 1.31 -12.35 9.14
C PRO A 23 1.65 -13.18 7.88
N GLY A 24 2.67 -14.02 7.98
CA GLY A 24 3.07 -14.97 6.95
C GLY A 24 4.04 -14.40 5.89
N ALA A 25 4.24 -15.17 4.81
CA ALA A 25 5.23 -14.86 3.78
C ALA A 25 5.00 -13.50 3.09
N ARG A 26 3.73 -13.11 2.86
CA ARG A 26 3.41 -11.80 2.26
C ARG A 26 3.84 -10.63 3.12
N GLY A 27 3.72 -10.74 4.44
CA GLY A 27 4.15 -9.67 5.34
C GLY A 27 5.66 -9.48 5.34
N GLN A 28 6.42 -10.58 5.20
CA GLN A 28 7.86 -10.54 5.03
C GLN A 28 8.24 -9.93 3.68
N ASP A 29 7.55 -10.30 2.60
CA ASP A 29 7.79 -9.73 1.27
C ASP A 29 7.55 -8.21 1.26
N ILE A 30 6.46 -7.74 1.87
CA ILE A 30 6.18 -6.31 2.02
C ILE A 30 7.28 -5.63 2.85
N LEU A 31 7.67 -6.23 3.97
CA LEU A 31 8.74 -5.69 4.82
C LEU A 31 10.09 -5.54 4.06
N SER A 32 10.38 -6.46 3.14
CA SER A 32 11.64 -6.50 2.39
C SER A 32 11.62 -5.76 1.05
N THR A 33 10.46 -5.37 0.53
CA THR A 33 10.34 -4.75 -0.80
C THR A 33 9.57 -3.44 -0.82
N ILE A 34 8.86 -3.09 0.25
CA ILE A 34 8.00 -1.90 0.32
C ILE A 34 8.53 -0.96 1.39
N SER A 35 8.56 0.33 1.08
CA SER A 35 8.95 1.35 2.05
C SER A 35 7.82 1.71 2.98
N LYS A 36 8.16 2.29 4.13
CA LYS A 36 7.21 2.83 5.10
C LYS A 36 6.27 3.84 4.45
N GLN A 37 6.79 4.71 3.58
CA GLN A 37 5.99 5.68 2.85
C GLN A 37 4.97 5.00 1.91
N ALA A 38 5.43 4.07 1.05
CA ALA A 38 4.53 3.32 0.15
C ALA A 38 3.44 2.57 0.92
N TRP A 39 3.79 2.02 2.09
CA TRP A 39 2.84 1.32 2.94
C TRP A 39 1.78 2.26 3.54
N GLN A 40 2.19 3.40 4.09
CA GLN A 40 1.25 4.41 4.61
C GLN A 40 0.28 4.87 3.53
N GLU A 41 0.81 5.14 2.34
CA GLU A 41 0.05 5.50 1.15
C GLU A 41 -0.98 4.44 0.77
N TRP A 42 -0.59 3.16 0.81
CA TRP A 42 -1.50 2.04 0.60
C TRP A 42 -2.60 1.95 1.66
N GLN A 43 -2.28 2.17 2.95
CA GLN A 43 -3.29 2.13 4.02
C GLN A 43 -4.37 3.20 3.84
N VAL A 44 -3.97 4.40 3.40
CA VAL A 44 -4.91 5.48 3.08
C VAL A 44 -5.82 5.07 1.93
N LEU A 45 -5.24 4.57 0.83
CA LEU A 45 -6.00 4.09 -0.33
C LEU A 45 -6.96 2.95 0.04
N GLN A 46 -6.48 1.97 0.80
CA GLN A 46 -7.27 0.84 1.31
C GLN A 46 -8.48 1.33 2.10
N THR A 47 -8.29 2.29 3.01
CA THR A 47 -9.37 2.85 3.83
C THR A 47 -10.41 3.55 2.97
N MET A 48 -9.98 4.35 1.98
CA MET A 48 -10.89 4.99 1.04
C MET A 48 -11.66 3.96 0.21
N MET A 49 -11.00 2.94 -0.33
CA MET A 49 -11.64 1.85 -1.08
C MET A 49 -12.69 1.12 -0.25
N ILE A 50 -12.39 0.84 1.03
CA ILE A 50 -13.32 0.18 1.94
C ILE A 50 -14.56 1.04 2.15
N ASN A 51 -14.41 2.34 2.36
CA ASN A 51 -15.53 3.24 2.61
C ASN A 51 -16.38 3.46 1.34
N GLU A 52 -15.73 3.79 0.22
CA GLU A 52 -16.40 4.09 -1.06
C GLU A 52 -17.19 2.89 -1.60
N LYS A 53 -16.61 1.68 -1.54
CA LYS A 53 -17.26 0.45 -2.02
C LYS A 53 -18.00 -0.30 -0.91
N GLN A 54 -18.09 0.28 0.29
CA GLN A 54 -18.68 -0.34 1.49
C GLN A 54 -18.22 -1.80 1.69
N LEU A 55 -16.91 -2.03 1.54
CA LEU A 55 -16.34 -3.38 1.55
C LEU A 55 -16.36 -3.94 2.97
N ASN A 56 -16.89 -5.15 3.10
CA ASN A 56 -16.83 -5.86 4.37
C ASN A 56 -15.59 -6.78 4.39
N LEU A 57 -14.56 -6.39 5.15
CA LEU A 57 -13.33 -7.18 5.33
C LEU A 57 -13.54 -8.55 5.98
N MET A 58 -14.73 -8.89 6.46
CA MET A 58 -15.07 -10.26 6.87
C MET A 58 -15.33 -11.18 5.67
N LYS A 59 -15.74 -10.62 4.51
CA LYS A 59 -16.03 -11.41 3.31
C LYS A 59 -14.73 -11.73 2.56
N PRO A 60 -14.55 -12.98 2.11
CA PRO A 60 -13.35 -13.38 1.36
C PRO A 60 -13.21 -12.62 0.05
N ASP A 61 -14.31 -12.30 -0.64
CA ASP A 61 -14.29 -11.52 -1.89
C ASP A 61 -13.74 -10.11 -1.70
N ALA A 62 -14.14 -9.43 -0.62
CA ALA A 62 -13.64 -8.10 -0.29
C ALA A 62 -12.14 -8.13 0.04
N ARG A 63 -11.69 -9.15 0.79
CA ARG A 63 -10.26 -9.35 1.06
C ARG A 63 -9.49 -9.59 -0.23
N LYS A 64 -10.02 -10.44 -1.13
CA LYS A 64 -9.40 -10.74 -2.42
C LYS A 64 -9.28 -9.47 -3.27
N TYR A 65 -10.35 -8.69 -3.38
CA TYR A 65 -10.34 -7.42 -4.08
C TYR A 65 -9.27 -6.45 -3.52
N ILE A 66 -9.23 -6.26 -2.19
CA ILE A 66 -8.23 -5.39 -1.56
C ILE A 66 -6.81 -5.90 -1.80
N MET A 67 -6.58 -7.22 -1.76
CA MET A 67 -5.27 -7.79 -2.07
C MET A 67 -4.88 -7.58 -3.53
N GLU A 68 -5.80 -7.75 -4.48
CA GLU A 68 -5.54 -7.46 -5.90
C GLU A 68 -5.21 -5.98 -6.14
N GLN A 69 -5.91 -5.06 -5.46
CA GLN A 69 -5.60 -3.63 -5.54
C GLN A 69 -4.24 -3.30 -4.90
N MET A 70 -3.87 -4.01 -3.83
CA MET A 70 -2.57 -3.85 -3.18
C MET A 70 -1.42 -4.24 -4.11
N ASP A 71 -1.53 -5.41 -4.74
CA ASP A 71 -0.51 -5.90 -5.68
C ASP A 71 -0.36 -4.92 -6.85
N LYS A 72 -1.48 -4.42 -7.39
CA LYS A 72 -1.46 -3.38 -8.44
C LYS A 72 -0.79 -2.10 -7.96
N PHE A 73 -1.12 -1.62 -6.76
CA PHE A 73 -0.57 -0.39 -6.20
C PHE A 73 0.95 -0.43 -6.06
N PHE A 74 1.50 -1.57 -5.61
CA PHE A 74 2.94 -1.76 -5.44
C PHE A 74 3.67 -2.09 -6.75
N ASN A 75 2.97 -2.62 -7.75
CA ASN A 75 3.52 -2.86 -9.09
C ASN A 75 3.47 -1.62 -10.01
N ASN A 76 2.97 -0.47 -9.52
CA ASN A 76 2.67 0.71 -10.36
C ASN A 76 1.66 0.41 -11.49
N GLU A 77 0.78 -0.55 -11.27
CA GLU A 77 -0.34 -0.85 -12.17
C GLU A 77 -1.53 0.06 -11.85
N PRO A 78 -2.43 0.29 -12.82
CA PRO A 78 -3.64 1.07 -12.59
C PRO A 78 -4.52 0.39 -11.53
N VAL A 79 -4.55 1.00 -10.34
CA VAL A 79 -5.51 0.68 -9.28
C VAL A 79 -6.88 1.26 -9.63
N ASP A 80 -7.92 0.65 -9.07
CA ASP A 80 -9.28 1.15 -9.24
C ASP A 80 -9.34 2.59 -8.73
N LYS A 81 -9.82 3.51 -9.58
CA LYS A 81 -9.77 4.94 -9.31
C LYS A 81 -10.73 5.27 -8.18
N VAL A 82 -10.21 5.34 -6.96
CA VAL A 82 -10.91 6.00 -5.87
C VAL A 82 -10.83 7.49 -6.14
N ALA A 83 -11.98 8.14 -6.32
CA ALA A 83 -12.03 9.55 -6.64
C ALA A 83 -11.39 10.35 -5.49
N GLY A 84 -10.21 10.93 -5.73
CA GLY A 84 -9.52 11.79 -4.75
C GLY A 84 -8.23 11.24 -4.15
N TYR A 85 -7.68 10.11 -4.62
CA TYR A 85 -6.34 9.71 -4.20
C TYR A 85 -5.26 10.58 -4.85
N VAL A 86 -4.79 11.58 -4.11
CA VAL A 86 -3.63 12.42 -4.43
C VAL A 86 -2.46 11.86 -3.61
N SER A 87 -1.36 11.48 -4.25
CA SER A 87 -0.19 11.00 -3.49
C SER A 87 0.29 12.13 -2.57
N PRO A 88 0.77 11.85 -1.34
CA PRO A 88 1.38 12.87 -0.50
C PRO A 88 2.55 13.62 -1.19
N ASP A 89 3.24 12.98 -2.15
CA ASP A 89 4.25 13.63 -3.00
C ASP A 89 3.66 14.66 -3.99
N ASP A 90 2.38 14.56 -4.35
CA ASP A 90 1.67 15.57 -5.16
C ASP A 90 1.17 16.76 -4.30
N ILE A 91 1.18 16.64 -2.97
CA ILE A 91 0.81 17.71 -2.02
C ILE A 91 2.06 18.50 -1.57
N LYS A 92 3.02 18.71 -2.49
CA LYS A 92 4.24 19.49 -2.20
C LYS A 92 4.21 20.93 -2.73
N GLU A 93 3.10 21.39 -3.29
CA GLU A 93 2.89 22.78 -3.68
C GLU A 93 1.53 23.29 -3.22
N LEU A 94 1.47 23.76 -1.96
CA LEU A 94 0.51 24.77 -1.48
C LEU A 94 1.19 25.60 -0.39
#